data_AF-A0A942J6N3-F1
#
_entry.id   AF-A0A942J6N3-F1
#
_cell.length_a   1.000
_cell.length_b   1.000
_cell.length_c   1.000
_cell.angle_alpha   90.00
_cell.angle_beta   90.00
_cell.angle_gamma   90.00
#
_symmetry.space_group_name_H-M   'P 1'
#
loop_
_entity.id
_entity.type
_entity.pdbx_description
1 polymer ?
#
loop_
_entity_poly.entity_id
_entity_poly.type
_entity_poly.pdbx_seq_one_letter_code
_entity_poly.pdbx_strand_id
1 'polypeptide(L)'
;MRLARNLSQAELAAMTGSSLSSIRRLEARGQGTLVLLVRVVQALQAGTQLESFLVQPTLSIADVERAVAATRRQRAGVPRKRSDVG
;
A
#
# COMPACT_ATOMS: atom_id res chain seq x y z
N MET A 1 4.72 11.38 -13.49
CA MET A 1 6.01 11.85 -12.94
C MET A 1 7.11 11.94 -14.00
N ARG A 2 7.54 10.86 -14.68
CA ARG A 2 8.58 10.98 -15.73
C ARG A 2 8.18 11.87 -16.92
N LEU A 3 6.91 11.82 -17.32
CA LEU A 3 6.39 12.61 -18.44
C LEU A 3 6.46 14.13 -18.17
N ALA A 4 6.25 14.55 -16.92
CA ALA A 4 6.41 15.94 -16.51
C ALA A 4 7.87 16.44 -16.59
N ARG A 5 8.82 15.51 -16.75
CA ARG A 5 10.26 15.77 -16.92
C ARG A 5 10.73 15.45 -18.34
N ASN A 6 9.82 15.21 -19.29
CA ASN A 6 10.13 14.80 -20.66
C ASN A 6 11.02 13.55 -20.77
N LEU A 7 10.95 12.64 -19.79
CA LEU A 7 11.73 11.41 -19.79
C LEU A 7 10.94 10.25 -20.43
N SER A 8 11.59 9.54 -21.34
CA SER A 8 11.15 8.24 -21.85
C SER A 8 11.28 7.13 -20.79
N GLN A 9 10.63 5.99 -21.03
CA GLN A 9 10.78 4.81 -20.16
C GLN A 9 12.21 4.24 -20.23
N ALA A 10 12.88 4.37 -21.38
CA ALA A 10 14.24 3.89 -21.56
C ALA A 10 15.25 4.74 -20.79
N GLU A 11 15.10 6.07 -20.82
CA GLU A 11 15.92 6.97 -20.02
C GLU A 11 15.71 6.74 -18.53
N LEU A 12 14.46 6.58 -18.08
CA LEU A 12 14.19 6.25 -16.67
C LEU A 12 14.82 4.91 -16.27
N ALA A 13 14.75 3.89 -17.13
CA ALA A 13 15.37 2.59 -16.88
C ALA A 13 16.90 2.70 -16.75
N ALA A 14 17.55 3.51 -17.59
CA ALA A 14 18.97 3.80 -17.50
C ALA A 14 19.32 4.54 -16.19
N MET A 15 18.55 5.57 -15.84
CA MET A 15 18.74 6.33 -14.59
C MET A 15 18.62 5.48 -13.33
N THR A 16 17.75 4.46 -13.34
CA THR A 16 17.51 3.59 -12.18
C THR A 16 18.31 2.29 -12.21
N GLY A 17 19.20 2.10 -13.19
CA GLY A 17 19.96 0.86 -13.38
C GLY A 17 19.05 -0.37 -13.42
N SER A 18 17.93 -0.28 -14.15
CA SER A 18 16.87 -1.28 -14.20
C SER A 18 16.52 -1.64 -15.64
N SER A 19 15.85 -2.78 -15.85
CA SER A 19 15.40 -3.13 -17.20
C SER A 19 14.21 -2.27 -17.63
N LEU A 20 14.12 -2.00 -18.94
CA LEU A 20 12.95 -1.35 -19.53
C LEU A 20 11.65 -2.13 -19.27
N SER A 21 11.71 -3.47 -19.25
CA SER A 21 10.56 -4.31 -18.90
C SER A 21 10.08 -4.12 -17.46
N SER A 22 10.99 -3.83 -16.53
CA SER A 22 10.65 -3.54 -15.13
C SER A 22 9.94 -2.18 -15.00
N ILE A 23 10.46 -1.15 -15.66
CA ILE A 23 9.81 0.18 -15.71
C ILE A 23 8.42 0.10 -16.34
N ARG A 24 8.28 -0.59 -17.50
CA ARG A 24 6.96 -0.78 -18.14
C ARG A 24 5.96 -1.48 -17.23
N ARG A 25 6.40 -2.54 -16.54
CA ARG A 25 5.54 -3.31 -15.62
C ARG A 25 5.12 -2.47 -14.42
N LEU A 26 6.05 -1.70 -13.84
CA LEU A 26 5.76 -0.79 -12.75
C LEU A 26 4.74 0.28 -13.17
N GLU A 27 4.94 0.94 -14.32
CA GLU A 27 4.02 1.99 -14.80
C GLU A 27 2.65 1.46 -15.23
N ALA A 28 2.60 0.31 -15.92
CA ALA A 28 1.35 -0.21 -16.48
C ALA A 28 0.50 -1.00 -15.47
N ARG A 29 1.13 -1.66 -14.48
CA ARG A 29 0.46 -2.57 -13.56
C ARG A 29 0.70 -2.27 -12.08
N GLY A 30 1.56 -1.29 -11.75
CA GLY A 30 1.97 -1.04 -10.37
C GLY A 30 2.80 -2.19 -9.77
N GLN A 31 3.32 -3.10 -10.61
CA GLN A 31 4.01 -4.31 -10.15
C GLN A 31 5.52 -4.15 -10.22
N GLY A 32 6.19 -4.39 -9.10
CA GLY A 32 7.65 -4.33 -8.99
C GLY A 32 8.10 -4.60 -7.55
N THR A 33 9.40 -4.53 -7.32
CA THR A 33 9.96 -4.60 -5.97
C THR A 33 9.94 -3.23 -5.31
N LEU A 34 9.93 -3.20 -3.97
CA LEU A 34 10.11 -1.95 -3.21
C LEU A 34 11.43 -1.27 -3.58
N VAL A 35 12.50 -2.03 -3.81
CA VAL A 35 13.81 -1.51 -4.24
C VAL A 35 13.70 -0.73 -5.56
N LEU A 36 12.98 -1.28 -6.56
CA LEU A 36 12.76 -0.58 -7.83
C LEU A 36 11.97 0.71 -7.62
N LEU A 37 10.91 0.66 -6.81
CA LEU A 37 10.12 1.86 -6.49
C LEU A 37 10.99 2.94 -5.85
N VAL A 38 11.79 2.59 -4.85
CA VAL A 38 12.70 3.52 -4.16
C VAL A 38 13.70 4.13 -5.14
N ARG A 39 14.30 3.34 -6.03
CA ARG A 39 15.22 3.85 -7.07
C ARG A 39 14.53 4.83 -8.02
N VAL A 40 13.31 4.52 -8.47
CA VAL A 40 12.52 5.41 -9.33
C VAL A 40 12.18 6.71 -8.62
N VAL A 41 11.76 6.65 -7.36
CA VAL A 41 11.47 7.84 -6.54
C VAL A 41 12.70 8.71 -6.37
N GLN A 42 13.87 8.13 -6.07
CA GLN A 42 15.13 8.88 -5.97
C GLN A 42 15.55 9.50 -7.30
N ALA A 43 15.52 8.73 -8.39
CA ALA A 43 15.86 9.22 -9.74
C ALA A 43 14.94 10.38 -10.17
N LEU A 44 13.67 10.33 -9.76
CA LEU A 44 12.68 11.37 -9.99
C LEU A 44 12.62 12.40 -8.86
N GLN A 45 13.55 12.42 -7.91
CA GLN A 45 13.57 13.36 -6.77
C GLN A 45 12.17 13.56 -6.14
N ALA A 46 11.40 12.47 -6.05
CA ALA A 46 10.00 12.46 -5.64
C ALA A 46 9.83 12.04 -4.17
N GLY A 47 10.90 12.18 -3.37
CA GLY A 47 10.95 11.72 -1.98
C GLY A 47 9.88 12.37 -1.11
N THR A 48 9.70 13.69 -1.22
CA THR A 48 8.68 14.43 -0.45
C THR A 48 7.25 13.95 -0.72
N GLN A 49 6.96 13.52 -1.95
CA GLN A 49 5.65 12.96 -2.28
C GLN A 49 5.50 11.56 -1.67
N LEU A 50 6.56 10.76 -1.67
CA LEU A 50 6.56 9.44 -1.03
C LEU A 50 6.36 9.55 0.48
N GLU A 51 6.99 10.52 1.14
CA GLU A 51 6.85 10.75 2.59
C GLU A 51 5.39 10.91 3.02
N SER A 52 4.56 11.57 2.21
CA SER A 52 3.12 11.72 2.50
C SER A 52 2.37 10.40 2.60
N PHE A 53 2.84 9.35 1.91
CA PHE A 53 2.28 7.99 1.98
C PHE A 53 2.84 7.16 3.13
N LEU A 54 3.96 7.59 3.73
CA LEU A 54 4.64 6.90 4.82
C LEU A 54 4.28 7.46 6.20
N VAL A 55 3.36 8.43 6.27
CA VAL A 55 2.85 8.95 7.54
C VAL A 55 2.10 7.85 8.27
N GLN A 56 2.58 7.49 9.45
CA GLN A 56 1.85 6.62 10.36
C GLN A 56 0.59 7.36 10.84
N PRO A 57 -0.62 6.85 10.56
CA PRO A 57 -1.83 7.50 11.03
C PRO A 57 -1.84 7.48 12.57
N THR A 58 -2.04 8.64 13.19
CA THR A 58 -2.29 8.73 14.63
C THR A 58 -3.71 8.24 14.88
N LEU A 59 -3.83 7.00 15.34
CA LEU A 59 -5.12 6.39 15.70
C LEU A 59 -5.35 6.59 17.19
N SER A 60 -6.49 7.18 17.57
CA SER A 60 -6.91 7.14 18.98
C SER A 60 -7.31 5.72 19.37
N ILE A 61 -7.35 5.40 20.67
CA ILE A 61 -7.85 4.11 21.16
C ILE A 61 -9.26 3.84 20.60
N ALA A 62 -10.11 4.86 20.56
CA ALA A 62 -11.45 4.76 20.00
C ALA A 62 -11.45 4.45 18.48
N ASP A 63 -10.48 4.93 17.70
CA ASP A 63 -10.32 4.56 16.28
C ASP A 63 -9.95 3.09 16.12
N VAL A 64 -9.04 2.61 16.96
CA VAL A 64 -8.63 1.21 16.97
C VAL A 64 -9.80 0.31 17.39
N GLU A 65 -10.54 0.67 18.43
CA GLU A 65 -11.73 -0.05 18.88
C GLU A 65 -12.80 -0.14 17.79
N ARG A 66 -13.07 0.97 17.08
CA ARG A 66 -13.98 0.99 15.93
C ARG A 66 -13.53 0.07 14.79
N ALA A 67 -12.24 0.09 14.45
CA ALA A 67 -11.69 -0.77 13.39
C ALA A 67 -11.80 -2.26 13.75
N VAL A 68 -11.51 -2.61 15.01
CA VAL A 68 -11.65 -3.97 15.54
C VAL A 68 -13.12 -4.42 15.55
N ALA A 69 -14.03 -3.54 15.97
CA ALA A 69 -15.47 -3.83 15.95
C ALA A 69 -15.99 -4.06 14.51
N ALA A 70 -15.53 -3.25 13.54
CA ALA A 70 -15.90 -3.38 12.13
C ALA A 70 -15.40 -4.69 11.49
N THR A 71 -14.29 -5.24 11.95
CA THR A 71 -13.74 -6.52 11.48
C THR A 71 -14.23 -7.74 12.27
N ARG A 72 -14.89 -7.53 13.42
CA ARG A 72 -15.41 -8.62 14.25
C ARG A 72 -16.60 -9.29 13.57
N ARG A 73 -16.38 -10.50 13.02
CA ARG A 73 -17.46 -11.34 12.49
C ARG A 73 -18.52 -11.58 13.58
N GLN A 74 -19.73 -11.11 13.35
CA GLN A 74 -20.89 -11.49 14.15
C GLN A 74 -21.26 -12.93 13.79
N ARG A 75 -20.94 -13.87 14.69
CA ARG A 75 -21.44 -15.24 14.57
C ARG A 75 -22.85 -15.28 15.17
N ALA A 76 -23.83 -15.79 14.43
CA ALA A 76 -25.11 -16.14 15.00
C ALA A 76 -24.89 -17.25 16.04
N GLY A 77 -24.98 -16.90 17.32
CA GLY A 77 -24.96 -17.88 18.41
C GLY A 77 -26.36 -18.44 18.60
N VAL A 78 -26.54 -19.74 18.37
CA VAL A 78 -27.79 -20.41 18.73
C VAL A 78 -27.93 -20.40 20.26
N PRO A 79 -29.02 -19.86 20.82
CA PRO A 79 -29.21 -19.84 22.26
C PRO A 79 -29.35 -21.28 22.76
N ARG A 80 -28.47 -21.68 23.69
CA ARG A 80 -28.62 -22.97 24.39
C ARG A 80 -29.79 -22.84 25.36
N LYS A 81 -30.88 -23.55 25.06
CA LYS A 81 -32.02 -23.72 25.96
C LYS A 81 -31.50 -24.42 27.23
N ARG A 82 -31.50 -23.72 28.37
CA ARG A 82 -31.29 -24.35 29.68
C ARG A 82 -32.43 -25.34 29.89
N SER A 83 -32.13 -26.63 29.86
CA SER A 83 -33.00 -27.65 30.41
C SER A 83 -32.82 -27.65 31.93
N ASP A 84 -33.78 -27.07 32.64
CA ASP A 84 -34.00 -27.39 34.05
C ASP A 84 -34.36 -28.88 34.12
N VAL A 85 -33.59 -29.64 34.89
CA VAL A 85 -33.94 -30.99 35.32
C VAL A 85 -34.19 -30.89 36.81
N GLY A 86 -35.47 -31.04 37.18
CA GLY A 86 -35.92 -31.34 38.54
C GLY A 86 -36.09 -32.83 38.74
#